data_AF-A0A962MHG3-F1
#
_entry.id   AF-A0A962MHG3-F1
#
_cell.length_a   1.000
_cell.length_b   1.000
_cell.length_c   1.000
_cell.angle_alpha   90.00
_cell.angle_beta   90.00
_cell.angle_gamma   90.00
#
_symmetry.space_group_name_H-M   'P 1'
#
loop_
_entity.id
_entity.type
_entity.pdbx_description
1 polymer ?
#
loop_
_entity_poly.entity_id
_entity_poly.type
_entity_poly.pdbx_seq_one_letter_code
_entity_poly.pdbx_strand_id
1 'polypeptide(L)'
;MPYYDYQCETCGPFEQFRRMSEATQPMACPTCQQSARRVLSSPFLATMNPHSRIAHERNERSAHEPRVERRGGPASGAAAHSHGHGHGHGHHHPHHHGHAAKRPWMIGH
;
A
#
# COMPACT_ATOMS: atom_id res chain seq x y z
N MET A 1 35.86 -2.29 9.47
CA MET A 1 36.02 -1.38 8.32
C MET A 1 34.79 -1.54 7.44
N PRO A 2 34.30 -0.50 6.74
CA PRO A 2 33.13 -0.63 5.87
C PRO A 2 33.45 -1.13 4.45
N TYR A 3 32.42 -1.62 3.78
CA TYR A 3 32.41 -1.86 2.34
C TYR A 3 31.96 -0.60 1.59
N TYR A 4 32.47 -0.40 0.39
CA TYR A 4 32.09 0.68 -0.50
C TYR A 4 31.87 0.18 -1.92
N ASP A 5 30.94 0.82 -2.61
CA ASP A 5 30.61 0.53 -4.00
C ASP A 5 31.54 1.31 -4.93
N TYR A 6 32.06 0.63 -5.94
CA TYR A 6 32.86 1.21 -7.02
C TYR A 6 32.25 0.84 -8.37
N GLN A 7 32.40 1.73 -9.36
CA GLN A 7 31.92 1.52 -10.72
C GLN A 7 33.11 1.48 -11.69
N CYS A 8 33.28 0.34 -12.36
CA CYS A 8 34.11 0.22 -13.55
C CYS A 8 33.26 0.50 -14.80
N GLU A 9 33.80 1.25 -15.76
CA GLU A 9 33.10 1.57 -17.01
C GLU A 9 32.98 0.37 -17.95
N THR A 10 33.86 -0.62 -17.83
CA THR A 10 33.86 -1.84 -18.66
C THR A 10 33.18 -3.03 -17.98
N CYS A 11 33.48 -3.29 -16.71
CA CYS A 11 33.03 -4.51 -16.01
C CYS A 11 31.74 -4.34 -15.19
N GLY A 12 31.37 -3.10 -14.83
CA GLY A 12 30.21 -2.83 -13.98
C GLY A 12 30.56 -2.51 -12.52
N PRO A 13 29.55 -2.51 -11.64
CA PRO A 13 29.70 -2.21 -10.21
C PRO A 13 30.33 -3.38 -9.44
N PHE A 14 31.07 -3.06 -8.38
CA PHE A 14 31.62 -4.04 -7.43
C PHE A 14 31.83 -3.41 -6.05
N GLU A 15 31.86 -4.25 -5.00
CA GLU A 15 32.06 -3.82 -3.61
C GLU A 15 33.50 -4.08 -3.16
N GLN A 16 34.07 -3.15 -2.40
CA GLN A 16 35.40 -3.31 -1.82
C GLN A 16 35.48 -2.85 -0.36
N PHE A 17 36.14 -3.65 0.46
CA PHE A 17 36.50 -3.28 1.83
C PHE A 17 37.64 -2.26 1.84
N ARG A 18 37.40 -1.03 2.32
CA ARG A 18 38.40 0.05 2.33
C ARG A 18 38.38 0.82 3.64
N ARG A 19 39.51 1.45 3.96
CA ARG A 19 39.58 2.46 5.02
C ARG A 19 38.77 3.67 4.62
N MET A 20 38.13 4.31 5.59
CA MET A 20 37.30 5.49 5.34
C MET A 20 38.09 6.65 4.73
N SER A 21 39.38 6.78 5.05
CA SER A 21 40.31 7.75 4.47
C SER A 21 40.65 7.53 2.98
N GLU A 22 40.48 6.30 2.49
CA GLU A 22 40.84 5.90 1.12
C GLU A 22 39.61 5.69 0.23
N ALA A 23 38.41 5.77 0.80
CA ALA A 23 37.16 5.46 0.11
C ALA A 23 36.93 6.36 -1.11
N THR A 24 37.29 7.64 -1.04
CA THR A 24 37.11 8.59 -2.15
C THR A 24 38.13 8.43 -3.27
N GLN A 25 39.21 7.67 -3.05
CA GLN A 25 40.25 7.47 -4.05
C GLN A 25 39.79 6.44 -5.10
N PRO A 26 40.09 6.66 -6.39
CA PRO A 26 39.89 5.64 -7.42
C PRO A 26 40.68 4.37 -7.09
N MET A 27 40.18 3.21 -7.52
CA MET A 27 40.85 1.93 -7.36
C MET A 27 40.89 1.14 -8.67
N ALA A 28 41.84 0.22 -8.80
CA ALA A 28 41.88 -0.68 -9.94
C ALA A 28 40.74 -1.71 -9.85
N CYS A 29 40.00 -1.91 -10.94
CA CYS A 29 39.00 -2.95 -11.04
C CYS A 29 39.66 -4.33 -10.89
N PRO A 30 39.13 -5.24 -10.03
CA PRO A 30 39.72 -6.57 -9.83
C PRO A 30 39.65 -7.46 -11.08
N THR A 31 38.81 -7.13 -12.06
CA THR A 31 38.64 -7.90 -13.30
C THR A 31 39.50 -7.38 -14.44
N CYS A 32 39.42 -6.08 -14.76
CA CYS A 32 40.11 -5.49 -15.92
C CYS A 32 41.27 -4.55 -15.57
N GLN A 33 41.54 -4.32 -14.28
CA GLN A 33 42.62 -3.45 -13.77
C GLN A 33 42.51 -1.96 -14.17
N GLN A 34 41.45 -1.56 -14.87
CA GLN A 34 41.19 -0.15 -15.18
C GLN A 34 40.75 0.62 -13.94
N SER A 35 40.91 1.95 -13.97
CA SER A 35 40.47 2.84 -12.90
C SER A 35 38.95 2.79 -12.72
N ALA A 36 38.50 2.55 -11.49
CA ALA A 36 37.11 2.55 -11.07
C ALA A 36 36.91 3.62 -9.99
N ARG A 37 35.84 4.41 -10.13
CA ARG A 37 35.49 5.47 -9.18
C ARG A 37 34.50 4.96 -8.13
N ARG A 38 34.59 5.49 -6.91
CA ARG A 38 33.58 5.21 -5.88
C ARG A 38 32.22 5.75 -6.35
N VAL A 39 31.18 4.96 -6.12
CA VAL A 39 29.79 5.36 -6.34
C VAL A 39 29.02 5.29 -5.03
N LEU A 40 27.99 6.13 -4.95
CA LEU A 40 27.02 6.06 -3.86
C LEU A 40 25.75 5.43 -4.45
N SER A 41 25.36 4.29 -3.91
CA SER A 41 24.06 3.70 -4.21
C SER A 41 22.94 4.55 -3.60
N SER A 42 21.78 4.57 -4.27
CA SER A 42 20.60 5.26 -3.71
C SER A 42 20.20 4.56 -2.42
N PRO A 43 20.05 5.28 -1.30
CA PRO A 43 19.51 4.67 -0.09
C PRO A 43 18.06 4.24 -0.35
N PHE A 44 17.63 3.18 0.34
CA PHE A 44 16.22 2.86 0.40
C PHE A 44 15.48 3.94 1.19
N LEU A 45 14.60 4.69 0.51
CA LEU A 45 13.81 5.74 1.13
C LEU A 45 12.39 5.24 1.41
N ALA A 46 12.03 5.10 2.68
CA ALA A 46 10.66 4.81 3.11
C ALA A 46 9.81 6.11 3.08
N THR A 47 9.52 6.62 1.88
CA THR A 47 8.84 7.90 1.66
C THR A 47 7.37 7.94 2.09
N MET A 48 6.79 6.80 2.44
CA MET A 48 5.38 6.66 2.84
C MET A 48 5.25 5.61 3.94
N ASN A 49 4.29 5.82 4.84
CA ASN A 49 3.89 4.82 5.85
C ASN A 49 3.55 3.48 5.14
N PRO A 50 4.10 2.34 5.60
CA PRO A 50 3.79 1.02 5.04
C PRO A 50 2.29 0.72 4.91
N HIS A 51 1.47 1.11 5.89
CA HIS A 51 0.03 0.88 5.86
C HIS A 51 -0.64 1.63 4.72
N SER A 52 -0.23 2.87 4.45
CA SER A 52 -0.75 3.66 3.33
C SER A 52 -0.38 3.01 1.99
N ARG A 53 0.87 2.56 1.83
CA ARG A 53 1.32 1.86 0.62
C ARG A 53 0.50 0.60 0.35
N ILE A 54 0.32 -0.24 1.36
CA ILE A 54 -0.48 -1.48 1.25
C ILE A 54 -1.94 -1.17 0.92
N ALA A 55 -2.52 -0.13 1.53
CA ALA A 55 -3.89 0.28 1.25
C ALA A 55 -4.05 0.75 -0.21
N HIS A 56 -3.11 1.53 -0.73
CA HIS A 56 -3.09 1.96 -2.13
C HIS A 56 -2.94 0.78 -3.09
N GLU A 57 -1.98 -0.12 -2.84
CA GLU A 57 -1.80 -1.33 -3.68
C GLU A 57 -3.06 -2.19 -3.73
N ARG A 58 -3.73 -2.39 -2.58
CA ARG A 58 -5.00 -3.12 -2.52
C ARG A 58 -6.11 -2.39 -3.29
N ASN A 59 -6.17 -1.06 -3.18
CA ASN A 59 -7.15 -0.24 -3.87
C ASN A 59 -6.95 -0.32 -5.40
N GLU A 60 -5.72 -0.18 -5.88
CA GLU A 60 -5.36 -0.34 -7.30
C GLU A 60 -5.74 -1.73 -7.81
N ARG A 61 -5.39 -2.79 -7.06
CA ARG A 61 -5.78 -4.17 -7.40
C ARG A 61 -7.30 -4.35 -7.44
N SER A 62 -8.04 -3.79 -6.48
CA SER A 62 -9.50 -3.90 -6.43
C SER A 62 -10.18 -3.10 -7.54
N ALA A 63 -9.57 -2.02 -8.02
CA ALA A 63 -10.10 -1.21 -9.11
C ALA A 63 -9.96 -1.91 -10.47
N HIS A 64 -8.82 -2.57 -10.71
CA HIS A 64 -8.55 -3.25 -11.98
C HIS A 64 -9.09 -4.69 -12.02
N GLU A 65 -9.03 -5.42 -10.90
CA GLU A 65 -9.43 -6.82 -10.80
C GLU A 65 -10.07 -7.10 -9.42
N PRO A 66 -11.31 -6.63 -9.18
CA PRO A 66 -11.98 -6.86 -7.90
C PRO A 66 -12.25 -8.35 -7.70
N ARG A 67 -11.62 -8.93 -6.68
CA ARG A 67 -12.02 -10.26 -6.19
C ARG A 67 -13.38 -10.14 -5.50
N VAL A 68 -14.43 -10.54 -6.21
CA VAL A 68 -15.79 -10.58 -5.65
C VAL A 68 -16.05 -11.97 -5.07
N GLU A 69 -16.01 -12.07 -3.75
CA GLU A 69 -16.45 -13.27 -3.04
C GLU A 69 -17.95 -13.14 -2.76
N ARG A 70 -18.76 -14.07 -3.28
CA ARG A 70 -20.14 -14.20 -2.79
C ARG A 70 -20.04 -14.72 -1.36
N ARG A 71 -20.51 -13.94 -0.38
CA ARG A 71 -20.91 -14.53 0.90
C ARG A 71 -21.92 -15.63 0.56
N GLY A 72 -21.60 -16.88 0.88
CA GLY A 72 -22.62 -17.90 0.98
C GLY A 72 -23.75 -17.31 1.82
N GLY A 73 -24.95 -17.28 1.24
CA GLY A 73 -26.13 -16.77 1.93
C GLY A 73 -26.23 -17.43 3.31
N PRO A 74 -26.79 -16.74 4.31
CA PRO A 74 -26.87 -17.31 5.64
C PRO A 74 -27.57 -18.66 5.57
N ALA A 75 -26.87 -19.72 5.99
CA ALA A 75 -27.53 -20.93 6.47
C ALA A 75 -28.20 -20.58 7.81
N SER A 76 -29.30 -19.84 7.74
CA SER A 76 -30.21 -19.63 8.85
C SER A 76 -31.61 -19.59 8.25
N GLY A 77 -32.45 -20.50 8.72
CA GLY A 77 -33.81 -20.69 8.22
C GLY A 77 -34.55 -19.37 8.01
N ALA A 78 -35.33 -19.35 6.94
CA ALA A 78 -36.31 -18.33 6.67
C ALA A 78 -37.26 -18.17 7.86
N ALA A 79 -36.94 -17.28 8.79
CA ALA A 79 -37.95 -16.58 9.54
C ALA A 79 -38.48 -15.48 8.61
N ALA A 80 -39.48 -15.86 7.82
CA ALA A 80 -40.31 -14.94 7.08
C ALA A 80 -40.87 -13.90 8.07
N HIS A 81 -40.37 -12.68 7.99
CA HIS A 81 -40.97 -11.54 8.66
C HIS A 81 -42.15 -11.12 7.80
N SER A 82 -43.34 -11.56 8.19
CA SER A 82 -44.60 -11.10 7.63
C SER A 82 -44.85 -9.66 8.07
N HIS A 83 -44.94 -8.74 7.11
CA HIS A 83 -45.53 -7.43 7.36
C HIS A 83 -46.95 -7.44 6.79
N GLY A 84 -47.92 -7.62 7.67
CA GLY A 84 -49.33 -7.39 7.39
C GLY A 84 -49.61 -5.88 7.37
N HIS A 85 -50.14 -5.37 6.26
CA HIS A 85 -50.60 -3.99 6.16
C HIS A 85 -52.01 -3.87 6.75
N GLY A 86 -52.11 -3.36 7.98
CA GLY A 86 -53.35 -2.87 8.56
C GLY A 86 -53.53 -1.37 8.27
N HIS A 87 -54.63 -1.00 7.63
CA HIS A 87 -55.04 0.40 7.44
C HIS A 87 -55.85 0.88 8.65
N GLY A 88 -55.54 2.07 9.19
CA GLY A 88 -56.45 2.75 10.12
C GLY A 88 -55.85 3.81 11.05
N HIS A 89 -55.88 5.07 10.58
CA HIS A 89 -56.00 6.37 11.27
C HIS A 89 -55.47 6.63 12.70
N GLY A 90 -54.64 7.68 12.81
CA GLY A 90 -54.83 8.72 13.85
C GLY A 90 -53.62 9.08 14.72
N HIS A 91 -53.35 10.39 14.77
CA HIS A 91 -52.65 11.18 15.80
C HIS A 91 -51.16 11.51 15.61
N HIS A 92 -50.92 12.82 15.67
CA HIS A 92 -49.69 13.58 15.49
C HIS A 92 -48.87 13.60 16.77
N HIS A 93 -47.56 13.36 16.66
CA HIS A 93 -46.59 13.75 17.68
C HIS A 93 -45.26 14.11 16.98
N PRO A 94 -44.63 15.27 17.26
CA PRO A 94 -43.37 15.59 16.61
C PRO A 94 -42.25 14.76 17.25
N HIS A 95 -41.75 13.76 16.52
CA HIS A 95 -40.51 13.09 16.87
C HIS A 95 -39.35 13.75 16.12
N HIS A 96 -38.50 14.44 16.88
CA HIS A 96 -37.20 14.88 16.40
C HIS A 96 -36.33 13.65 16.15
N HIS A 97 -36.22 13.24 14.89
CA HIS A 97 -35.20 12.28 14.49
C HIS A 97 -33.87 13.02 14.36
N GLY A 98 -33.00 12.85 15.36
CA GLY A 98 -31.59 13.21 15.20
C GLY A 98 -31.02 12.43 14.02
N HIS A 99 -30.70 13.13 12.93
CA HIS A 99 -30.05 12.51 11.79
C HIS A 99 -28.63 12.12 12.19
N ALA A 100 -28.44 10.84 12.49
CA ALA A 100 -27.11 10.24 12.56
C ALA A 100 -26.36 10.57 11.26
N ALA A 101 -25.13 11.08 11.39
CA ALA A 101 -24.33 11.54 10.27
C ALA A 101 -24.25 10.45 9.18
N LYS A 102 -24.76 10.76 7.99
CA LYS A 102 -24.69 9.87 6.83
C LYS A 102 -23.21 9.54 6.59
N ARG A 103 -22.88 8.26 6.58
CA ARG A 103 -21.51 7.79 6.36
C ARG A 103 -21.10 8.17 4.93
N PRO A 104 -19.88 8.70 4.72
CA PRO A 104 -19.49 9.44 3.51
C PRO A 104 -19.38 8.60 2.23
N TRP A 105 -19.61 7.29 2.28
CA TRP A 105 -19.46 6.38 1.14
C TRP A 105 -20.79 5.91 0.53
N MET A 106 -21.94 6.39 1.03
CA MET A 106 -23.25 5.96 0.54
C MET A 106 -23.74 6.89 -0.59
N ILE A 107 -23.53 6.48 -1.84
CA ILE A 107 -24.14 7.12 -3.02
C ILE A 107 -25.52 6.49 -3.21
N GLY A 108 -26.57 7.28 -2.94
CA GLY A 108 -27.95 6.88 -3.24
C GLY A 108 -28.24 7.07 -4.72
N HIS A 109 -28.94 6.11 -5.33
CA HIS A 109 -29.68 6.31 -6.58
C HIS A 109 -31.10 6.77 -6.26
#